data_AF-I3RBZ7-F1
#
_entry.id   AF-I3RBZ7-F1
#
_cell.length_a   1.000
_cell.length_b   1.000
_cell.length_c   1.000
_cell.angle_alpha   90.00
_cell.angle_beta   90.00
_cell.angle_gamma   90.00
#
_symmetry.space_group_name_H-M   'P 1'
#
loop_
_entity.id
_entity.type
_entity.pdbx_description
1 polymer ?
#
loop_
_entity_poly.entity_id
_entity_poly.type
_entity_poly.pdbx_seq_one_letter_code
_entity_poly.pdbx_strand_id
1 'polypeptide(L)'
;MNGYSKPVGLIQLWELGTIETPIILTNTLSIGTAIEGLLDYILEENEDIGIKTGSVNPIVLECNDSYLNDIRGRHVKREHVVEAIKNASENFEEGAVGAGTGMSAFEFKGGIGSSSRIVEIEGKKYTVGALVLSNFGRREDLTIAGVPVGIELKDWPGRGGEGKGSIIMIIATDAPLTHRQLNRLAKRAIVGLARTGGYAYNGSGDISLAFSTANIIEHYEKEEIAIKSLPDPVLSPLFKATAEAVEEAIVNSLLEARTLDGRDNHIRYKLPEDKLIEIMEKYGRLR
;
A
#
# COMPACT_ATOMS: atom_id res chain seq x y z
N MET A 1 11.88 2.53 1.26
CA MET A 1 12.65 2.86 0.05
C MET A 1 13.13 4.30 0.11
N ASN A 2 12.23 5.28 0.13
CA ASN A 2 12.56 6.68 0.41
C ASN A 2 11.75 7.17 1.62
N GLY A 3 12.43 7.85 2.55
CA GLY A 3 11.92 8.22 3.87
C GLY A 3 11.13 9.53 3.92
N TYR A 4 10.73 10.11 2.78
CA TYR A 4 9.91 11.33 2.74
C TYR A 4 8.45 11.10 3.18
N SER A 5 8.21 10.22 4.14
CA SER A 5 6.89 9.84 4.67
C SER A 5 6.83 10.11 6.17
N LYS A 6 5.63 10.03 6.75
CA LYS A 6 5.37 10.23 8.18
C LYS A 6 4.65 9.00 8.76
N PRO A 7 5.27 7.80 8.71
CA PRO A 7 4.66 6.59 9.24
C PRO A 7 4.71 6.57 10.77
N VAL A 8 3.78 5.83 11.37
CA VAL A 8 3.67 5.60 12.81
C VAL A 8 3.81 4.10 13.07
N GLY A 9 4.53 3.76 14.14
CA GLY A 9 4.64 2.39 14.67
C GLY A 9 5.72 1.49 14.05
N LEU A 10 6.47 1.97 13.04
CA LEU A 10 7.50 1.15 12.38
C LEU A 10 8.71 0.81 13.27
N ILE A 11 9.00 1.63 14.30
CA ILE A 11 10.13 1.38 15.19
C ILE A 11 9.91 0.12 16.02
N GLN A 12 8.76 -0.01 16.69
CA GLN A 12 8.43 -1.22 17.45
C GLN A 12 8.20 -2.43 16.52
N LEU A 13 7.66 -2.22 15.31
CA LEU A 13 7.57 -3.28 14.30
C LEU A 13 8.95 -3.88 13.99
N TRP A 14 9.99 -3.05 13.86
CA TRP A 14 11.35 -3.55 13.64
C TRP A 14 11.99 -4.17 14.88
N GLU A 15 11.68 -3.67 16.06
CA GLU A 15 12.24 -4.18 17.31
C GLU A 15 11.64 -5.55 17.71
N LEU A 16 10.31 -5.64 17.71
CA LEU A 16 9.59 -6.83 18.18
C LEU A 16 9.20 -7.79 17.05
N GLY A 17 9.20 -7.31 15.81
CA GLY A 17 8.90 -8.13 14.64
C GLY A 17 7.44 -8.51 14.47
N THR A 18 6.53 -7.80 15.13
CA THR A 18 5.08 -8.08 15.17
C THR A 18 4.25 -6.86 14.75
N ILE A 19 2.99 -7.15 14.43
CA ILE A 19 1.91 -6.17 14.25
C ILE A 19 0.82 -6.56 15.25
N GLU A 20 0.38 -5.61 16.06
CA GLU A 20 -0.62 -5.83 17.13
C GLU A 20 -1.86 -4.95 16.97
N THR A 21 -1.97 -4.25 15.83
CA THR A 21 -3.09 -3.34 15.53
C THR A 21 -3.53 -3.48 14.07
N PRO A 22 -4.78 -3.14 13.73
CA PRO A 22 -5.17 -2.88 12.35
C PRO A 22 -4.23 -1.86 11.69
N ILE A 23 -3.86 -2.09 10.43
CA ILE A 23 -3.04 -1.15 9.64
C ILE A 23 -3.96 -0.08 9.07
N ILE A 24 -3.73 1.19 9.43
CA ILE A 24 -4.53 2.32 8.95
C ILE A 24 -3.76 3.10 7.88
N LEU A 25 -4.45 3.38 6.77
CA LEU A 25 -3.95 4.26 5.71
C LEU A 25 -4.80 5.53 5.65
N THR A 26 -4.17 6.70 5.49
CA THR A 26 -4.88 7.99 5.40
C THR A 26 -4.03 9.06 4.70
N ASN A 27 -4.46 10.33 4.73
CA ASN A 27 -3.65 11.44 4.24
C ASN A 27 -2.62 11.95 5.27
N THR A 28 -1.54 12.57 4.79
CA THR A 28 -0.38 13.00 5.61
C THR A 28 -0.72 13.77 6.87
N LEU A 29 -1.65 14.74 6.80
CA LEU A 29 -1.96 15.60 7.94
C LEU A 29 -3.06 15.03 8.85
N SER A 30 -3.57 13.85 8.53
CA SER A 30 -4.56 13.13 9.32
C SER A 30 -3.97 11.97 10.12
N ILE A 31 -2.64 11.76 10.10
CA ILE A 31 -2.00 10.69 10.87
C ILE A 31 -2.30 10.80 12.38
N GLY A 32 -2.32 12.02 12.94
CA GLY A 32 -2.64 12.22 14.36
C GLY A 32 -4.08 11.81 14.68
N THR A 33 -5.04 12.25 13.86
CA THR A 33 -6.45 11.86 14.01
C THR A 33 -6.66 10.36 13.81
N ALA A 34 -5.88 9.75 12.92
CA ALA A 34 -5.94 8.30 12.72
C ALA A 34 -5.39 7.51 13.90
N ILE A 35 -4.35 8.00 14.57
CA ILE A 35 -3.89 7.43 15.84
C ILE A 35 -4.99 7.51 16.89
N GLU A 36 -5.63 8.68 17.05
CA GLU A 36 -6.73 8.84 18.02
C GLU A 36 -7.86 7.84 17.75
N GLY A 37 -8.37 7.78 16.52
CA GLY A 37 -9.45 6.84 16.17
C GLY A 37 -9.05 5.36 16.27
N LEU A 38 -7.80 5.02 15.96
CA LEU A 38 -7.29 3.66 16.11
C LEU A 38 -7.17 3.28 17.60
N LEU A 39 -6.71 4.21 18.45
CA LEU A 39 -6.64 4.01 19.89
C LEU A 39 -8.03 3.90 20.51
N ASP A 40 -9.01 4.67 20.04
CA ASP A 40 -10.40 4.52 20.51
C ASP A 40 -10.91 3.09 20.33
N TYR A 41 -10.70 2.53 19.15
CA TYR A 41 -11.08 1.15 18.85
C TYR A 41 -10.31 0.15 19.73
N ILE A 42 -8.98 0.27 19.80
CA ILE A 42 -8.16 -0.71 20.52
C ILE A 42 -8.45 -0.71 22.02
N LEU A 43 -8.58 0.47 22.63
CA LEU A 43 -8.83 0.61 24.06
C LEU A 43 -10.26 0.19 24.44
N GLU A 44 -11.22 0.31 23.52
CA GLU A 44 -12.57 -0.26 23.69
C GLU A 44 -12.52 -1.80 23.70
N GLU A 45 -11.71 -2.41 22.83
CA GLU A 45 -11.62 -3.88 22.71
C GLU A 45 -10.67 -4.53 23.74
N ASN A 46 -9.80 -3.75 24.40
CA ASN A 46 -8.74 -4.27 25.30
C ASN A 46 -8.61 -3.41 26.57
N GLU A 47 -9.46 -3.68 27.57
CA GLU A 47 -9.54 -2.91 28.83
C GLU A 47 -8.30 -3.02 29.73
N ASP A 48 -7.40 -3.95 29.47
CA ASP A 48 -6.20 -4.21 30.26
C ASP A 48 -5.01 -3.31 29.90
N ILE A 49 -4.98 -2.75 28.68
CA ILE A 49 -3.92 -1.87 28.18
C ILE A 49 -3.74 -0.66 29.10
N GLY A 50 -2.51 -0.42 29.55
CA GLY A 50 -2.18 0.67 30.47
C GLY A 50 -2.67 0.47 31.93
N ILE A 51 -3.29 -0.68 32.25
CA ILE A 51 -3.77 -1.01 33.59
C ILE A 51 -3.08 -2.27 34.11
N LYS A 52 -3.27 -3.41 33.43
CA LYS A 52 -2.72 -4.72 33.81
C LYS A 52 -1.59 -5.17 32.89
N THR A 53 -1.45 -4.55 31.72
CA THR A 53 -0.39 -4.79 30.75
C THR A 53 0.21 -3.48 30.23
N GLY A 54 1.14 -3.55 29.28
CA GLY A 54 1.82 -2.41 28.67
C GLY A 54 0.90 -1.52 27.81
N SER A 55 1.52 -0.65 27.02
CA SER A 55 0.85 0.18 26.00
C SER A 55 0.62 -0.62 24.70
N VAL A 56 0.14 0.07 23.65
CA VAL A 56 -0.06 -0.48 22.31
C VAL A 56 0.62 0.39 21.25
N ASN A 57 1.07 -0.25 20.17
CA ASN A 57 1.73 0.37 19.02
C ASN A 57 0.79 0.50 17.80
N PRO A 58 0.15 1.67 17.61
CA PRO A 58 -0.68 1.92 16.44
C PRO A 58 0.15 1.97 15.15
N ILE A 59 -0.29 1.27 14.10
CA ILE A 59 0.35 1.32 12.78
C ILE A 59 -0.48 2.19 11.83
N VAL A 60 0.06 3.37 11.51
CA VAL A 60 -0.57 4.34 10.60
C VAL A 60 0.43 4.73 9.52
N LEU A 61 0.04 4.62 8.25
CA LEU A 61 0.82 5.08 7.11
C LEU A 61 -0.01 6.03 6.23
N GLU A 62 0.66 6.77 5.35
CA GLU A 62 0.04 7.88 4.66
C GLU A 62 0.56 8.13 3.26
N CYS A 63 -0.25 8.85 2.48
CA CYS A 63 0.18 9.54 1.27
C CYS A 63 -0.38 10.98 1.27
N ASN A 64 0.20 11.87 0.48
CA ASN A 64 -0.23 13.27 0.42
C ASN A 64 -1.25 13.51 -0.71
N ASP A 65 -2.52 13.70 -0.37
CA ASP A 65 -3.60 13.98 -1.32
C ASP A 65 -3.82 15.46 -1.63
N SER A 66 -2.89 16.34 -1.25
CA SER A 66 -3.11 17.79 -1.32
C SER A 66 -3.33 18.31 -2.73
N TYR A 67 -3.07 17.56 -3.80
CA TYR A 67 -3.41 18.04 -5.15
C TYR A 67 -4.92 18.19 -5.35
N LEU A 68 -5.71 17.26 -4.82
CA LEU A 68 -7.18 17.25 -4.96
C LEU A 68 -7.91 17.61 -3.66
N ASN A 69 -7.31 17.32 -2.51
CA ASN A 69 -7.92 17.52 -1.19
C ASN A 69 -7.46 18.83 -0.53
N ASP A 70 -8.35 19.43 0.27
CA ASP A 70 -7.96 20.39 1.30
C ASP A 70 -7.35 19.63 2.50
N ILE A 71 -6.10 19.20 2.33
CA ILE A 71 -5.37 18.45 3.36
C ILE A 71 -5.22 19.25 4.66
N ARG A 72 -5.25 20.60 4.59
CA ARG A 72 -5.07 21.49 5.74
C ARG A 72 -6.30 21.51 6.64
N GLY A 73 -7.48 21.31 6.07
CA GLY A 73 -8.73 21.21 6.80
C GLY A 73 -8.83 19.98 7.72
N ARG A 74 -7.99 18.94 7.50
CA ARG A 74 -7.97 17.69 8.28
C ARG A 74 -9.38 17.10 8.43
N HIS A 75 -10.01 16.81 7.29
CA HIS A 75 -11.41 16.37 7.22
C HIS A 75 -11.65 14.93 7.69
N VAL A 76 -10.60 14.13 7.84
CA VAL A 76 -10.68 12.81 8.48
C VAL A 76 -10.98 13.02 9.96
N LYS A 77 -11.93 12.25 10.49
CA LYS A 77 -12.30 12.25 11.91
C LYS A 77 -11.98 10.89 12.52
N ARG A 78 -11.85 10.85 13.85
CA ARG A 78 -11.57 9.63 14.62
C ARG A 78 -12.61 8.54 14.35
N GLU A 79 -13.89 8.93 14.23
CA GLU A 79 -15.00 8.01 14.00
C GLU A 79 -14.90 7.34 12.62
N HIS A 80 -14.37 8.03 11.62
CA HIS A 80 -14.16 7.44 10.28
C HIS A 80 -13.15 6.29 10.33
N VAL A 81 -12.19 6.32 11.26
CA VAL A 81 -11.22 5.23 11.44
C VAL A 81 -11.89 4.01 12.08
N VAL A 82 -12.66 4.22 13.14
CA VAL A 82 -13.43 3.15 13.79
C VAL A 82 -14.42 2.52 12.79
N GLU A 83 -15.11 3.35 12.00
CA GLU A 83 -16.01 2.91 10.94
C GLU A 83 -15.28 2.07 9.88
N ALA A 84 -14.11 2.52 9.40
CA ALA A 84 -13.32 1.78 8.43
C ALA A 84 -12.88 0.41 8.97
N ILE A 85 -12.51 0.32 10.24
CA ILE A 85 -12.17 -0.96 10.89
C ILE A 85 -13.39 -1.88 10.94
N LYS A 86 -14.55 -1.37 11.37
CA LYS A 86 -15.79 -2.15 11.49
C LYS A 86 -16.37 -2.60 10.15
N ASN A 87 -16.07 -1.87 9.07
CA ASN A 87 -16.50 -2.19 7.71
C ASN A 87 -15.49 -3.07 6.93
N ALA A 88 -14.36 -3.47 7.54
CA ALA A 88 -13.38 -4.31 6.86
C ALA A 88 -13.99 -5.67 6.47
N SER A 89 -13.78 -6.08 5.22
CA SER A 89 -14.29 -7.35 4.71
C SER A 89 -13.39 -7.93 3.60
N GLU A 90 -13.63 -9.19 3.22
CA GLU A 90 -12.88 -9.88 2.17
C GLU A 90 -13.03 -9.19 0.80
N ASN A 91 -14.21 -8.65 0.51
CA ASN A 91 -14.49 -7.92 -0.72
C ASN A 91 -14.43 -6.41 -0.45
N PHE A 92 -13.56 -5.70 -1.15
CA PHE A 92 -13.41 -4.27 -1.00
C PHE A 92 -13.24 -3.60 -2.38
N GLU A 93 -13.61 -2.33 -2.45
CA GLU A 93 -13.47 -1.53 -3.67
C GLU A 93 -12.02 -1.08 -3.87
N GLU A 94 -11.63 -0.93 -5.13
CA GLU A 94 -10.34 -0.35 -5.53
C GLU A 94 -10.54 1.04 -6.17
N GLY A 95 -9.43 1.70 -6.51
CA GLY A 95 -9.44 3.02 -7.11
C GLY A 95 -9.59 4.17 -6.09
N ALA A 96 -10.47 5.12 -6.39
CA ALA A 96 -10.60 6.38 -5.66
C ALA A 96 -11.50 6.25 -4.41
N VAL A 97 -11.15 5.34 -3.51
CA VAL A 97 -11.89 5.02 -2.28
C VAL A 97 -10.99 5.06 -1.05
N GLY A 98 -11.58 5.22 0.14
CA GLY A 98 -10.84 5.26 1.42
C GLY A 98 -9.67 6.26 1.40
N ALA A 99 -8.47 5.81 1.79
CA ALA A 99 -7.25 6.61 1.72
C ALA A 99 -6.87 7.01 0.29
N GLY A 100 -7.28 6.24 -0.73
CA GLY A 100 -7.02 6.49 -2.14
C GLY A 100 -7.86 7.59 -2.78
N THR A 101 -8.89 8.08 -2.07
CA THR A 101 -9.89 9.03 -2.60
C THR A 101 -9.25 10.22 -3.33
N GLY A 102 -8.33 10.95 -2.69
CA GLY A 102 -7.70 12.14 -3.27
C GLY A 102 -6.35 11.93 -3.95
N MET A 103 -5.90 10.67 -4.12
CA MET A 103 -4.53 10.38 -4.59
C MET A 103 -4.34 10.54 -6.10
N SER A 104 -3.12 10.86 -6.52
CA SER A 104 -2.69 11.05 -7.91
C SER A 104 -1.49 10.16 -8.25
N ALA A 105 -1.56 9.36 -9.32
CA ALA A 105 -0.45 8.51 -9.74
C ALA A 105 -0.17 8.70 -11.24
N PHE A 106 1.09 8.94 -11.60
CA PHE A 106 1.55 9.20 -12.98
C PHE A 106 0.76 10.33 -13.67
N GLU A 107 0.39 11.34 -12.91
CA GLU A 107 -0.49 12.44 -13.33
C GLU A 107 -1.88 11.98 -13.84
N PHE A 108 -2.26 10.73 -13.60
CA PHE A 108 -3.63 10.21 -13.66
C PHE A 108 -4.21 10.11 -12.26
N LYS A 109 -5.47 9.71 -12.16
CA LYS A 109 -6.08 9.37 -10.88
C LYS A 109 -5.42 8.10 -10.33
N GLY A 110 -4.86 8.21 -9.12
CA GLY A 110 -4.37 7.07 -8.35
C GLY A 110 -5.39 6.61 -7.32
N GLY A 111 -4.94 5.82 -6.35
CA GLY A 111 -5.79 5.34 -5.28
C GLY A 111 -5.37 3.99 -4.73
N ILE A 112 -6.34 3.25 -4.20
CA ILE A 112 -6.18 1.87 -3.75
C ILE A 112 -6.06 0.94 -4.95
N GLY A 113 -5.14 0.00 -4.90
CA GLY A 113 -5.13 -1.13 -5.82
C GLY A 113 -4.66 -2.39 -5.12
N SER A 114 -5.09 -3.55 -5.61
CA SER A 114 -4.78 -4.83 -5.00
C SER A 114 -4.50 -5.89 -6.06
N SER A 115 -3.70 -6.89 -5.69
CA SER A 115 -3.49 -8.10 -6.49
C SER A 115 -2.92 -9.22 -5.61
N SER A 116 -2.97 -10.45 -6.11
CA SER A 116 -2.38 -11.60 -5.42
C SER A 116 -1.72 -12.58 -6.38
N ARG A 117 -0.85 -13.43 -5.83
CA ARG A 117 -0.16 -14.53 -6.51
C ARG A 117 -0.17 -15.76 -5.63
N ILE A 118 -0.37 -16.91 -6.26
CA ILE A 118 -0.19 -18.22 -5.63
C ILE A 118 1.14 -18.80 -6.13
N VAL A 119 1.97 -19.28 -5.22
CA VAL A 119 3.21 -19.99 -5.52
C VAL A 119 3.23 -21.36 -4.84
N GLU A 120 3.94 -22.30 -5.45
CA GLU A 120 4.18 -23.62 -4.86
C GLU A 120 5.65 -23.73 -4.43
N ILE A 121 5.88 -24.14 -3.17
CA ILE A 121 7.20 -24.34 -2.58
C ILE A 121 7.18 -25.69 -1.87
N GLU A 122 8.08 -26.60 -2.27
CA GLU A 122 8.19 -27.95 -1.69
C GLU A 122 6.83 -28.68 -1.63
N GLY A 123 6.02 -28.57 -2.69
CA GLY A 123 4.70 -29.20 -2.78
C GLY A 123 3.58 -28.53 -1.97
N LYS A 124 3.83 -27.37 -1.35
CA LYS A 124 2.82 -26.59 -0.62
C LYS A 124 2.52 -25.27 -1.33
N LYS A 125 1.24 -24.94 -1.44
CA LYS A 125 0.79 -23.66 -1.99
C LYS A 125 0.81 -22.58 -0.91
N TYR A 126 1.29 -21.42 -1.30
CA TYR A 126 1.29 -20.20 -0.50
C TYR A 126 0.75 -19.05 -1.33
N THR A 127 0.13 -18.09 -0.67
CA THR A 127 -0.43 -16.88 -1.25
C THR A 127 0.41 -15.68 -0.83
N VAL A 128 0.67 -14.79 -1.78
CA VAL A 128 1.20 -13.45 -1.54
C VAL A 128 0.17 -12.45 -2.07
N GLY A 129 -0.43 -11.67 -1.18
CA GLY A 129 -1.31 -10.56 -1.50
C GLY A 129 -0.58 -9.22 -1.37
N ALA A 130 -0.94 -8.25 -2.19
CA ALA A 130 -0.45 -6.89 -2.10
C ALA A 130 -1.62 -5.89 -2.20
N LEU A 131 -1.66 -4.92 -1.29
CA LEU A 131 -2.52 -3.74 -1.37
C LEU A 131 -1.63 -2.50 -1.42
N VAL A 132 -1.91 -1.58 -2.35
CA VAL A 132 -1.14 -0.36 -2.54
C VAL A 132 -2.00 0.90 -2.40
N LEU A 133 -1.40 1.96 -1.86
CA LEU A 133 -1.92 3.32 -1.92
C LEU A 133 -1.03 4.12 -2.88
N SER A 134 -1.46 4.22 -4.13
CA SER A 134 -0.67 4.83 -5.21
C SER A 134 -0.85 6.34 -5.27
N ASN A 135 0.24 7.09 -5.08
CA ASN A 135 0.24 8.55 -5.13
C ASN A 135 1.57 9.12 -5.70
N PHE A 136 2.16 8.52 -6.73
CA PHE A 136 3.53 8.83 -7.17
C PHE A 136 3.70 8.87 -8.70
N GLY A 137 4.89 9.25 -9.16
CA GLY A 137 5.32 9.14 -10.56
C GLY A 137 4.90 10.34 -11.43
N ARG A 138 5.72 10.66 -12.42
CA ARG A 138 5.37 11.62 -13.49
C ARG A 138 4.68 10.88 -14.63
N ARG A 139 3.95 11.60 -15.49
CA ARG A 139 3.23 11.00 -16.62
C ARG A 139 4.13 10.07 -17.45
N GLU A 140 5.25 10.60 -17.92
CA GLU A 140 6.19 9.90 -18.81
C GLU A 140 6.89 8.69 -18.17
N ASP A 141 6.86 8.57 -16.85
CA ASP A 141 7.50 7.44 -16.15
C ASP A 141 6.64 6.17 -16.26
N LEU A 142 5.32 6.31 -16.46
CA LEU A 142 4.38 5.20 -16.43
C LEU A 142 4.77 4.10 -17.42
N THR A 143 5.09 2.94 -16.86
CA THR A 143 5.40 1.73 -17.59
C THR A 143 4.37 0.66 -17.23
N ILE A 144 3.76 0.03 -18.22
CA ILE A 144 2.80 -1.07 -18.00
C ILE A 144 3.26 -2.27 -18.83
N ALA A 145 3.57 -3.39 -18.17
CA ALA A 145 4.12 -4.60 -18.80
C ALA A 145 5.35 -4.32 -19.72
N GLY A 146 6.18 -3.34 -19.31
CA GLY A 146 7.36 -2.89 -20.07
C GLY A 146 7.07 -1.96 -21.25
N VAL A 147 5.81 -1.58 -21.49
CA VAL A 147 5.41 -0.62 -22.53
C VAL A 147 5.47 0.80 -21.94
N PRO A 148 6.07 1.78 -22.65
CA PRO A 148 6.19 3.16 -22.18
C PRO A 148 4.86 3.94 -22.36
N VAL A 149 3.79 3.46 -21.72
CA VAL A 149 2.43 4.04 -21.81
C VAL A 149 2.42 5.52 -21.44
N GLY A 150 3.23 5.92 -20.46
CA GLY A 150 3.39 7.31 -20.06
C GLY A 150 3.85 8.25 -21.18
N ILE A 151 4.73 7.76 -22.06
CA ILE A 151 5.23 8.52 -23.21
C ILE A 151 4.15 8.64 -24.28
N GLU A 152 3.43 7.56 -24.55
CA GLU A 152 2.32 7.54 -25.53
C GLU A 152 1.15 8.44 -25.08
N LEU A 153 0.96 8.62 -23.76
CA LEU A 153 -0.07 9.48 -23.17
C LEU A 153 0.50 10.80 -22.62
N LYS A 154 1.64 11.26 -23.14
CA LYS A 154 2.33 12.46 -22.67
C LYS A 154 1.46 13.72 -22.72
N ASP A 155 0.64 13.85 -23.76
CA ASP A 155 -0.19 15.04 -23.99
C ASP A 155 -1.64 14.85 -23.49
N TRP A 156 -1.93 13.74 -22.80
CA TRP A 156 -3.26 13.51 -22.22
C TRP A 156 -3.57 14.54 -21.12
N PRO A 157 -4.82 15.05 -21.03
CA PRO A 157 -5.21 16.07 -20.05
C PRO A 157 -4.94 15.74 -18.57
N GLY A 158 -5.09 16.74 -17.71
CA GLY A 158 -4.96 16.61 -16.24
C GLY A 158 -3.53 16.50 -15.75
N ARG A 159 -2.57 17.02 -16.52
CA ARG A 159 -1.18 17.19 -16.10
C ARG A 159 -1.04 18.28 -15.04
N GLY A 160 0.06 18.23 -14.29
CA GLY A 160 0.40 19.23 -13.28
C GLY A 160 0.57 18.63 -11.87
N GLY A 161 0.81 19.51 -10.90
CA GLY A 161 1.32 19.14 -9.57
C GLY A 161 2.83 18.90 -9.59
N GLU A 162 3.51 19.04 -8.45
CA GLU A 162 4.98 19.06 -8.38
C GLU A 162 5.68 17.69 -8.56
N GLY A 163 5.02 16.63 -9.05
CA GLY A 163 5.61 15.29 -9.16
C GLY A 163 6.12 14.72 -7.82
N LYS A 164 5.74 15.34 -6.70
CA LYS A 164 6.04 14.90 -5.33
C LYS A 164 5.07 13.79 -4.98
N GLY A 165 5.59 12.58 -4.90
CA GLY A 165 4.78 11.38 -4.78
C GLY A 165 4.74 10.76 -3.39
N SER A 166 4.09 9.62 -3.26
CA SER A 166 4.24 8.67 -2.16
C SER A 166 3.57 7.37 -2.58
N ILE A 167 4.01 6.25 -2.01
CA ILE A 167 3.33 4.98 -2.13
C ILE A 167 3.52 4.17 -0.86
N ILE A 168 2.42 3.62 -0.36
CA ILE A 168 2.43 2.58 0.67
C ILE A 168 2.11 1.24 0.00
N MET A 169 2.92 0.22 0.26
CA MET A 169 2.72 -1.15 -0.20
C MET A 169 2.59 -2.09 1.01
N ILE A 170 1.42 -2.67 1.20
CA ILE A 170 1.15 -3.66 2.24
C ILE A 170 1.19 -5.05 1.63
N ILE A 171 2.05 -5.93 2.14
CA ILE A 171 2.24 -7.29 1.65
C ILE A 171 1.77 -8.27 2.73
N ALA A 172 0.84 -9.16 2.37
CA ALA A 172 0.35 -10.22 3.24
C ALA A 172 0.74 -11.58 2.65
N THR A 173 1.06 -12.55 3.50
CA THR A 173 1.29 -13.93 3.05
C THR A 173 0.90 -14.95 4.11
N ASP A 174 0.45 -16.13 3.68
CA ASP A 174 0.25 -17.30 4.53
C ASP A 174 1.53 -18.15 4.68
N ALA A 175 2.63 -17.76 4.03
CA ALA A 175 3.92 -18.44 4.16
C ALA A 175 4.51 -18.22 5.55
N PRO A 176 4.98 -19.28 6.24
CA PRO A 176 5.63 -19.13 7.54
C PRO A 176 6.99 -18.48 7.38
N LEU A 177 7.11 -17.25 7.87
CA LEU A 177 8.30 -16.42 7.76
C LEU A 177 8.60 -15.76 9.11
N THR A 178 9.88 -15.66 9.42
CA THR A 178 10.37 -14.85 10.55
C THR A 178 10.37 -13.35 10.20
N HIS A 179 10.44 -12.48 11.21
CA HIS A 179 10.58 -11.02 11.01
C HIS A 179 11.69 -10.64 10.02
N ARG A 180 12.87 -11.26 10.15
CA ARG A 180 14.01 -11.03 9.23
C ARG A 180 13.64 -11.36 7.78
N GLN A 181 12.89 -12.43 7.55
CA GLN A 181 12.47 -12.84 6.21
C GLN A 181 11.35 -11.96 5.67
N LEU A 182 10.42 -11.51 6.51
CA LEU A 182 9.41 -10.50 6.15
C LEU A 182 10.06 -9.18 5.73
N ASN A 183 11.14 -8.75 6.38
CA ASN A 183 11.93 -7.59 5.91
C ASN A 183 12.55 -7.84 4.52
N ARG A 184 12.96 -9.08 4.19
CA ARG A 184 13.43 -9.41 2.83
C ARG A 184 12.28 -9.34 1.83
N LEU A 185 11.11 -9.83 2.20
CA LEU A 185 9.89 -9.81 1.38
C LEU A 185 9.45 -8.37 1.10
N ALA A 186 9.34 -7.52 2.12
CA ALA A 186 9.02 -6.10 1.99
C ALA A 186 9.94 -5.39 0.98
N LYS A 187 11.25 -5.65 1.02
CA LYS A 187 12.21 -5.10 0.05
C LYS A 187 11.90 -5.47 -1.40
N ARG A 188 11.20 -6.58 -1.67
CA ARG A 188 10.83 -7.02 -3.03
C ARG A 188 9.68 -6.23 -3.62
N ALA A 189 8.84 -5.58 -2.80
CA ALA A 189 7.80 -4.68 -3.28
C ALA A 189 8.38 -3.58 -4.18
N ILE A 190 9.60 -3.12 -3.87
CA ILE A 190 10.29 -2.07 -4.64
C ILE A 190 10.62 -2.51 -6.07
N VAL A 191 10.78 -3.81 -6.32
CA VAL A 191 10.97 -4.32 -7.68
C VAL A 191 9.70 -4.14 -8.50
N GLY A 192 8.53 -4.40 -7.91
CA GLY A 192 7.24 -4.14 -8.55
C GLY A 192 7.03 -2.65 -8.84
N LEU A 193 7.28 -1.80 -7.84
CA LEU A 193 7.27 -0.33 -7.99
C LEU A 193 8.18 0.16 -9.12
N ALA A 194 9.42 -0.32 -9.18
CA ALA A 194 10.36 0.11 -10.21
C ALA A 194 9.92 -0.31 -11.62
N ARG A 195 9.28 -1.48 -11.76
CA ARG A 195 8.80 -2.01 -13.05
C ARG A 195 7.63 -1.20 -13.62
N THR A 196 6.91 -0.45 -12.79
CA THR A 196 5.88 0.49 -13.26
C THR A 196 6.41 1.90 -13.54
N GLY A 197 7.72 2.15 -13.35
CA GLY A 197 8.32 3.48 -13.47
C GLY A 197 8.40 4.27 -12.16
N GLY A 198 8.34 3.60 -11.01
CA GLY A 198 8.57 4.23 -9.72
C GLY A 198 10.05 4.49 -9.44
N TYR A 199 10.46 5.75 -9.48
CA TYR A 199 11.86 6.16 -9.30
C TYR A 199 12.21 6.69 -7.90
N ALA A 200 11.26 6.67 -6.96
CA ALA A 200 11.47 7.17 -5.60
C ALA A 200 12.08 8.58 -5.57
N TYR A 201 11.46 9.53 -6.29
CA TYR A 201 11.89 10.94 -6.31
C TYR A 201 12.07 11.52 -4.90
N ASN A 202 12.84 12.61 -4.77
CA ASN A 202 13.19 13.21 -3.47
C ASN A 202 12.01 13.35 -2.51
N GLY A 203 10.88 13.87 -3.00
CA GLY A 203 9.66 14.08 -2.22
C GLY A 203 8.75 12.85 -2.09
N SER A 204 9.18 11.68 -2.57
CA SER A 204 8.36 10.46 -2.64
C SER A 204 8.48 9.61 -1.38
N GLY A 205 7.44 9.60 -0.55
CA GLY A 205 7.36 8.71 0.61
C GLY A 205 7.04 7.28 0.21
N ASP A 206 8.07 6.42 0.07
CA ASP A 206 7.91 5.08 -0.51
C ASP A 206 8.23 3.99 0.53
N ILE A 207 7.18 3.39 1.09
CA ILE A 207 7.28 2.44 2.20
C ILE A 207 6.56 1.14 1.86
N SER A 208 7.19 0.02 2.21
CA SER A 208 6.61 -1.32 2.13
C SER A 208 6.60 -1.96 3.50
N LEU A 209 5.49 -2.57 3.89
CA LEU A 209 5.33 -3.35 5.12
C LEU A 209 4.86 -4.75 4.73
N ALA A 210 5.48 -5.78 5.29
CA ALA A 210 5.10 -7.17 5.03
C ALA A 210 4.79 -7.90 6.34
N PHE A 211 3.72 -8.70 6.34
CA PHE A 211 3.35 -9.55 7.47
C PHE A 211 2.97 -10.96 7.00
N SER A 212 3.05 -11.92 7.92
CA SER A 212 2.62 -13.30 7.69
C SER A 212 1.46 -13.64 8.63
N THR A 213 0.50 -14.42 8.15
CA THR A 213 -0.60 -14.96 8.95
C THR A 213 -0.31 -16.35 9.52
N ALA A 214 0.87 -16.92 9.22
CA ALA A 214 1.20 -18.30 9.57
C ALA A 214 1.58 -18.53 11.04
N ASN A 215 2.07 -17.49 11.71
CA ASN A 215 2.44 -17.48 13.11
C ASN A 215 1.71 -16.30 13.79
N ILE A 216 0.81 -16.60 14.72
CA ILE A 216 0.16 -15.61 15.58
C ILE A 216 0.89 -15.67 16.92
N ILE A 217 1.32 -14.50 17.42
CA ILE A 217 2.06 -14.39 18.67
C ILE A 217 1.09 -13.91 19.75
N GLU A 218 0.91 -14.71 20.80
CA GLU A 218 0.03 -14.36 21.90
C GLU A 218 0.69 -13.29 22.79
N HIS A 219 -0.07 -12.25 23.14
CA HIS A 219 0.42 -11.10 23.91
C HIS A 219 0.95 -11.48 25.30
N TYR A 220 0.34 -12.49 25.92
CA TYR A 220 0.65 -12.93 27.28
C TYR A 220 1.54 -14.17 27.35
N GLU A 221 2.09 -14.60 26.22
CA GLU A 221 2.96 -15.77 26.16
C GLU A 221 4.20 -15.58 27.04
N LYS A 222 4.55 -16.63 27.78
CA LYS A 222 5.70 -16.66 28.70
C LYS A 222 6.55 -17.91 28.52
N GLU A 223 6.00 -18.94 27.90
CA GLU A 223 6.69 -20.19 27.65
C GLU A 223 7.45 -20.12 26.32
N GLU A 224 8.36 -21.08 26.12
CA GLU A 224 9.06 -21.22 24.85
C GLU A 224 8.07 -21.57 23.73
N ILE A 225 8.11 -20.81 22.63
CA ILE A 225 7.28 -21.06 21.45
C ILE A 225 8.11 -21.53 20.26
N ALA A 226 7.51 -22.40 19.45
CA ALA A 226 8.07 -22.82 18.17
C ALA A 226 7.57 -21.89 17.05
N ILE A 227 8.50 -21.21 16.37
CA ILE A 227 8.18 -20.39 15.19
C ILE A 227 8.35 -21.22 13.92
N LYS A 228 7.26 -21.37 13.14
CA LYS A 228 7.33 -21.98 11.80
C LYS A 228 8.05 -21.03 10.86
N SER A 229 8.97 -21.55 10.06
CA SER A 229 9.74 -20.77 9.09
C SER A 229 10.15 -21.61 7.88
N LEU A 230 9.97 -21.08 6.68
CA LEU A 230 10.58 -21.63 5.47
C LEU A 230 12.08 -21.33 5.44
N PRO A 231 12.93 -22.27 4.98
CA PRO A 231 14.36 -22.01 4.87
C PRO A 231 14.66 -20.97 3.77
N ASP A 232 15.58 -20.04 4.01
CA ASP A 232 15.87 -18.94 3.07
C ASP A 232 16.16 -19.34 1.61
N PRO A 233 16.81 -20.49 1.31
CA PRO A 233 17.05 -20.93 -0.08
C PRO A 233 15.79 -21.15 -0.91
N VAL A 234 14.63 -21.43 -0.29
CA VAL A 234 13.38 -21.70 -1.03
C VAL A 234 12.47 -20.48 -1.17
N LEU A 235 12.90 -19.29 -0.71
CA LEU A 235 12.05 -18.09 -0.67
C LEU A 235 11.96 -17.32 -2.01
N SER A 236 12.78 -17.66 -2.99
CA SER A 236 12.81 -16.95 -4.28
C SER A 236 11.45 -16.86 -4.99
N PRO A 237 10.58 -17.90 -4.98
CA PRO A 237 9.22 -17.79 -5.52
C PRO A 237 8.38 -16.71 -4.81
N LEU A 238 8.43 -16.62 -3.48
CA LEU A 238 7.73 -15.57 -2.73
C LEU A 238 8.24 -14.17 -3.12
N PHE A 239 9.54 -14.02 -3.31
CA PHE A 239 10.12 -12.73 -3.72
C PHE A 239 9.65 -12.28 -5.10
N LYS A 240 9.57 -13.20 -6.05
CA LYS A 240 9.02 -12.91 -7.38
C LYS A 240 7.53 -12.58 -7.29
N ALA A 241 6.76 -13.40 -6.56
CA ALA A 241 5.33 -13.18 -6.34
C ALA A 241 5.03 -11.82 -5.71
N THR A 242 5.83 -11.37 -4.73
CA THR A 242 5.70 -10.01 -4.17
C THR A 242 5.92 -8.92 -5.21
N ALA A 243 6.95 -9.06 -6.05
CA ALA A 243 7.22 -8.06 -7.09
C ALA A 243 6.08 -8.00 -8.11
N GLU A 244 5.56 -9.15 -8.54
CA GLU A 244 4.46 -9.23 -9.50
C GLU A 244 3.14 -8.72 -8.92
N ALA A 245 2.81 -9.08 -7.68
CA ALA A 245 1.59 -8.61 -7.01
C ALA A 245 1.61 -7.09 -6.84
N VAL A 246 2.76 -6.49 -6.52
CA VAL A 246 2.88 -5.03 -6.40
C VAL A 246 2.81 -4.34 -7.76
N GLU A 247 3.50 -4.87 -8.78
CA GLU A 247 3.43 -4.33 -10.15
C GLU A 247 1.98 -4.28 -10.64
N GLU A 248 1.23 -5.38 -10.49
CA GLU A 248 -0.16 -5.44 -10.90
C GLU A 248 -1.08 -4.58 -10.02
N ALA A 249 -0.91 -4.58 -8.70
CA ALA A 249 -1.72 -3.75 -7.81
C ALA A 249 -1.60 -2.25 -8.12
N ILE A 250 -0.41 -1.78 -8.53
CA ILE A 250 -0.21 -0.39 -8.98
C ILE A 250 -0.95 -0.12 -10.30
N VAL A 251 -1.01 -1.09 -11.21
CA VAL A 251 -1.79 -0.94 -12.46
C VAL A 251 -3.28 -0.95 -12.16
N ASN A 252 -3.75 -1.87 -11.31
CA ASN A 252 -5.15 -1.95 -10.90
C ASN A 252 -5.63 -0.66 -10.23
N SER A 253 -4.80 0.00 -9.40
CA SER A 253 -5.19 1.28 -8.80
C SER A 253 -5.47 2.39 -9.82
N LEU A 254 -4.85 2.34 -11.00
CA LEU A 254 -5.08 3.28 -12.11
C LEU A 254 -6.32 2.90 -12.94
N LEU A 255 -6.52 1.60 -13.16
CA LEU A 255 -7.64 1.04 -13.93
C LEU A 255 -8.96 1.12 -13.16
N GLU A 256 -8.93 0.97 -11.84
CA GLU A 256 -10.13 1.01 -10.99
C GLU A 256 -10.47 2.44 -10.55
N ALA A 257 -9.53 3.37 -10.68
CA ALA A 257 -9.77 4.77 -10.39
C ALA A 257 -10.87 5.38 -11.29
N ARG A 258 -11.58 6.39 -10.77
CA ARG A 258 -12.49 7.24 -11.56
C ARG A 258 -11.96 8.67 -11.64
N THR A 259 -12.21 9.35 -12.75
CA THR A 259 -11.89 10.78 -12.89
C THR A 259 -12.48 11.57 -11.71
N LEU A 260 -11.68 12.46 -11.15
CA LEU A 260 -12.05 13.25 -9.97
C LEU A 260 -11.54 14.69 -10.11
N ASP A 261 -12.45 15.64 -9.93
CA ASP A 261 -12.15 17.04 -9.65
C ASP A 261 -11.94 17.27 -8.15
N GLY A 262 -11.16 18.28 -7.81
CA GLY A 262 -10.82 18.61 -6.43
C GLY A 262 -10.65 20.10 -6.23
N ARG A 263 -9.95 20.48 -5.15
CA ARG A 263 -9.69 21.87 -4.82
C ARG A 263 -9.07 22.65 -5.99
N ASP A 264 -9.30 23.96 -6.02
CA ASP A 264 -8.77 24.86 -7.05
C ASP A 264 -9.14 24.44 -8.49
N ASN A 265 -10.22 23.66 -8.65
CA ASN A 265 -10.65 23.02 -9.90
C ASN A 265 -9.58 22.12 -10.54
N HIS A 266 -8.65 21.58 -9.74
CA HIS A 266 -7.73 20.55 -10.21
C HIS A 266 -8.49 19.29 -10.61
N ILE A 267 -8.02 18.60 -11.63
CA ILE A 267 -8.64 17.37 -12.14
C ILE A 267 -7.57 16.32 -12.36
N ARG A 268 -7.83 15.09 -11.92
CA ARG A 268 -7.12 13.90 -12.37
C ARG A 268 -8.05 13.00 -13.15
N TYR A 269 -7.69 12.73 -14.40
CA TYR A 269 -8.42 11.80 -15.24
C TYR A 269 -8.06 10.37 -14.89
N LYS A 270 -9.04 9.47 -15.03
CA LYS A 270 -8.78 8.03 -15.13
C LYS A 270 -7.82 7.74 -16.30
N LEU A 271 -7.00 6.71 -16.17
CA LEU A 271 -6.21 6.17 -17.28
C LEU A 271 -7.17 5.73 -18.40
N PRO A 272 -7.10 6.27 -19.63
CA PRO A 272 -8.04 5.92 -20.70
C PRO A 272 -7.85 4.47 -21.17
N GLU A 273 -8.75 3.57 -20.77
CA GLU A 273 -8.67 2.14 -21.07
C GLU A 273 -8.63 1.86 -22.58
N ASP A 274 -9.48 2.51 -23.38
CA ASP A 274 -9.49 2.34 -24.83
C ASP A 274 -8.12 2.68 -25.46
N LYS A 275 -7.50 3.76 -24.99
CA LYS A 275 -6.16 4.17 -25.45
C LYS A 275 -5.06 3.26 -24.91
N LEU A 276 -5.21 2.76 -23.69
CA LEU A 276 -4.30 1.76 -23.15
C LEU A 276 -4.32 0.51 -24.03
N ILE A 277 -5.50 -0.01 -24.39
CA ILE A 277 -5.66 -1.17 -25.27
C ILE A 277 -4.95 -0.93 -26.62
N GLU A 278 -5.23 0.19 -27.29
CA GLU A 278 -4.55 0.57 -28.55
C GLU A 278 -3.02 0.59 -28.40
N ILE A 279 -2.51 1.14 -27.30
CA ILE A 279 -1.06 1.19 -27.01
C ILE A 279 -0.51 -0.22 -26.77
N MET A 280 -1.21 -1.06 -26.01
CA MET A 280 -0.76 -2.42 -25.72
C MET A 280 -0.73 -3.29 -26.99
N GLU A 281 -1.70 -3.12 -27.89
CA GLU A 281 -1.72 -3.75 -29.23
C GLU A 281 -0.56 -3.27 -30.10
N LYS A 282 -0.32 -1.94 -30.16
CA LYS A 282 0.81 -1.33 -30.90
C LYS A 282 2.17 -1.93 -30.53
N TYR A 283 2.36 -2.27 -29.26
CA TYR A 283 3.61 -2.88 -28.75
C TYR A 283 3.56 -4.42 -28.70
N GLY A 284 2.53 -5.06 -29.27
CA GLY A 284 2.43 -6.52 -29.36
C GLY A 284 2.26 -7.22 -28.00
N ARG A 285 1.64 -6.53 -27.04
CA ARG A 285 1.36 -7.05 -25.68
C ARG A 285 -0.08 -7.51 -25.47
N LEU A 286 -0.98 -7.11 -26.35
CA LEU A 286 -2.36 -7.57 -26.42
C LEU A 286 -2.64 -7.99 -27.87
N ARG A 287 -3.36 -9.10 -28.06
CA ARG A 287 -3.69 -9.68 -29.38
C ARG A 287 -5.19 -9.73 -29.55
#